data_AF-G6C1I3-F1
#
_entry.id   AF-G6C1I3-F1
#
_cell.length_a   1.000
_cell.length_b   1.000
_cell.length_c   1.000
_cell.angle_alpha   90.00
_cell.angle_beta   90.00
_cell.angle_gamma   90.00
#
_symmetry.space_group_name_H-M   'P 1'
#
loop_
_entity.id
_entity.type
_entity.pdbx_description
1 polymer ?
#
loop_
_entity_poly.entity_id
_entity_poly.type
_entity_poly.pdbx_seq_one_letter_code
_entity_poly.pdbx_strand_id
1 'polypeptide(L)'
;MSKKSYEVLNDPFLNKGTAFTKEERKEFELTGLLPPQIQTIEEQAEQVYAQYKSKEPLINKRRFLMEIFDTNRTLFYYLFSQHVVEFMPVVYDPVIAENIENYSELYINPQNHNIYQ
;
A
#
# COMPACT_ATOMS: atom_id res chain seq x y z
N MET A 1 -9.52 -17.46 -20.68
CA MET A 1 -10.38 -16.28 -20.98
C MET A 1 -9.66 -15.04 -20.45
N SER A 2 -9.74 -13.90 -21.14
CA SER A 2 -9.21 -12.64 -20.61
C SER A 2 -10.14 -12.13 -19.51
N LYS A 3 -9.60 -11.78 -18.34
CA LYS A 3 -10.38 -11.19 -17.23
C LYS A 3 -10.98 -9.85 -17.68
N LYS A 4 -12.19 -9.54 -17.24
CA LYS A 4 -12.88 -8.27 -17.52
C LYS A 4 -13.63 -7.73 -16.30
N SER A 5 -13.96 -6.44 -16.31
CA SER A 5 -14.82 -5.78 -15.33
C SER A 5 -14.34 -6.03 -13.90
N TYR A 6 -15.22 -6.53 -13.03
CA TYR A 6 -14.88 -6.85 -11.64
C TYR A 6 -13.75 -7.88 -11.49
N GLU A 7 -13.55 -8.79 -12.45
CA GLU A 7 -12.44 -9.75 -12.37
C GLU A 7 -11.07 -9.07 -12.46
N VAL A 8 -10.99 -7.96 -13.22
CA VAL A 8 -9.77 -7.15 -13.31
C VAL A 8 -9.58 -6.32 -12.05
N LEU A 9 -10.66 -5.73 -11.52
CA LEU A 9 -10.60 -4.93 -10.28
C LEU A 9 -10.29 -5.77 -9.04
N ASN A 10 -10.71 -7.03 -9.02
CA ASN A 10 -10.45 -7.96 -7.92
C ASN A 10 -9.12 -8.71 -8.06
N ASP A 11 -8.39 -8.54 -9.17
CA ASP A 11 -7.05 -9.07 -9.33
C ASP A 11 -6.02 -7.97 -8.98
N PRO A 12 -5.33 -8.06 -7.83
CA PRO A 12 -4.43 -7.00 -7.39
C PRO A 12 -3.18 -6.86 -8.26
N PHE A 13 -2.86 -7.84 -9.11
CA PHE A 13 -1.77 -7.73 -10.08
C PHE A 13 -2.19 -6.97 -11.35
N LEU A 14 -3.48 -6.90 -11.64
CA LEU A 14 -4.02 -6.21 -12.81
C LEU A 14 -4.64 -4.86 -12.47
N ASN A 15 -5.21 -4.73 -11.26
CA ASN A 15 -5.92 -3.54 -10.84
C ASN A 15 -4.99 -2.34 -10.73
N LYS A 16 -5.27 -1.30 -11.53
CA LYS A 16 -4.59 0.01 -11.48
C LYS A 16 -5.42 1.09 -10.78
N GLY A 17 -6.62 0.76 -10.31
CA GLY A 17 -7.58 1.72 -9.76
C GLY A 17 -7.85 2.86 -10.74
N THR A 18 -7.74 4.10 -10.27
CA THR A 18 -7.93 5.29 -11.11
C THR A 18 -6.87 5.47 -12.21
N ALA A 19 -5.76 4.74 -12.18
CA ALA A 19 -4.70 4.82 -13.20
C ALA A 19 -4.98 4.01 -14.48
N PHE A 20 -6.11 3.31 -14.58
CA PHE A 20 -6.55 2.81 -15.88
C PHE A 20 -6.83 3.97 -16.85
N THR A 21 -6.19 3.93 -18.01
CA THR A 21 -6.39 4.87 -19.12
C THR A 21 -7.81 4.74 -19.70
N LYS A 22 -8.23 5.69 -20.55
CA LYS A 22 -9.56 5.64 -21.17
C LYS A 22 -9.70 4.39 -22.05
N GLU A 23 -8.62 4.05 -22.75
CA GLU A 23 -8.51 2.92 -23.66
C GLU A 23 -8.61 1.60 -22.87
N GLU A 24 -7.84 1.45 -21.79
CA GLU A 24 -7.90 0.27 -20.92
C GLU A 24 -9.28 0.13 -20.25
N ARG A 25 -9.90 1.24 -19.82
CA ARG A 25 -11.26 1.20 -19.24
C ARG A 25 -12.30 0.73 -20.24
N LYS A 26 -12.12 1.01 -21.54
CA LYS A 26 -12.99 0.50 -22.59
C LYS A 26 -12.72 -0.98 -22.86
N GLU A 27 -11.45 -1.36 -22.95
CA GLU A 27 -11.02 -2.74 -23.22
C GLU A 27 -11.43 -3.73 -22.12
N PHE A 28 -11.24 -3.33 -20.86
CA PHE A 28 -11.59 -4.12 -19.68
C PHE A 28 -13.03 -3.90 -19.20
N GLU A 29 -13.86 -3.15 -19.94
CA GLU A 29 -15.27 -2.90 -19.58
C GLU A 29 -15.46 -2.24 -18.19
N LEU A 30 -14.54 -1.34 -17.82
CA LEU A 30 -14.52 -0.61 -16.54
C LEU A 30 -15.27 0.73 -16.58
N THR A 31 -15.89 1.06 -17.72
CA THR A 31 -16.58 2.34 -17.89
C THR A 31 -17.77 2.43 -16.95
N GLY A 32 -17.79 3.44 -16.08
CA GLY A 32 -18.80 3.63 -15.04
C GLY A 32 -18.53 2.89 -13.72
N LEU A 33 -17.52 2.01 -13.66
CA LEU A 33 -17.11 1.31 -12.43
C LEU A 33 -16.06 2.06 -11.61
N LEU A 34 -15.41 3.07 -12.21
CA LEU A 34 -14.35 3.86 -11.58
C LEU A 34 -14.68 5.35 -11.66
N PRO A 35 -14.21 6.17 -10.69
CA PRO A 35 -14.29 7.62 -10.78
C PRO A 35 -13.77 8.14 -12.13
N PRO A 36 -14.36 9.19 -12.72
CA PRO A 36 -14.01 9.64 -14.07
C PRO A 36 -12.59 10.22 -14.18
N GLN A 37 -12.02 10.67 -13.06
CA GLN A 37 -10.63 11.13 -13.01
C GLN A 37 -9.68 9.97 -13.29
N ILE A 38 -8.72 10.22 -14.18
CA ILE A 38 -7.57 9.34 -14.40
C ILE A 38 -6.40 9.95 -13.64
N GLN A 39 -5.67 9.11 -12.91
CA GLN A 39 -4.53 9.54 -12.11
C GLN A 39 -3.26 8.83 -12.58
N THR A 40 -2.12 9.51 -12.45
CA THR A 40 -0.84 8.82 -12.60
C THR A 40 -0.51 8.01 -11.35
N ILE A 41 0.47 7.11 -11.44
CA ILE A 41 0.89 6.32 -10.27
C ILE A 41 1.53 7.21 -9.18
N GLU A 42 2.16 8.32 -9.58
CA GLU A 42 2.71 9.34 -8.67
C GLU A 42 1.60 10.03 -7.88
N GLU A 43 0.52 10.46 -8.55
CA GLU A 43 -0.62 11.11 -7.89
C GLU A 43 -1.34 10.14 -6.94
N GLN A 44 -1.49 8.88 -7.35
CA GLN A 44 -2.02 7.83 -6.46
C GLN A 44 -1.10 7.62 -5.25
N ALA A 45 0.22 7.55 -5.46
CA ALA A 45 1.18 7.34 -4.38
C ALA A 45 1.18 8.51 -3.39
N GLU A 46 1.13 9.76 -3.86
CA GLU A 46 1.05 10.94 -3.00
C GLU A 46 -0.22 10.91 -2.12
N GLN A 47 -1.37 10.62 -2.72
CA GLN A 47 -2.63 10.52 -1.99
C GLN A 47 -2.62 9.38 -0.97
N VAL A 48 -2.12 8.22 -1.36
CA VAL A 48 -2.02 7.05 -0.48
C VAL A 48 -1.04 7.34 0.67
N TYR A 49 0.09 8.00 0.41
CA TYR A 49 1.03 8.38 1.45
C TYR A 49 0.43 9.37 2.45
N ALA A 50 -0.31 10.38 1.97
CA ALA A 50 -1.03 11.31 2.82
C ALA A 50 -2.05 10.59 3.71
N GLN A 51 -2.81 9.64 3.14
CA GLN A 51 -3.74 8.81 3.90
C GLN A 51 -3.04 7.93 4.94
N TYR A 52 -1.93 7.29 4.58
CA TYR A 52 -1.09 6.51 5.49
C TYR A 52 -0.65 7.34 6.71
N LYS A 53 -0.15 8.56 6.50
CA LYS A 53 0.28 9.46 7.58
C LYS A 53 -0.84 9.87 8.54
N SER A 54 -2.09 9.85 8.08
CA SER A 54 -3.26 10.14 8.92
C SER A 54 -3.78 8.93 9.72
N LYS A 55 -3.27 7.71 9.47
CA LYS A 55 -3.69 6.52 10.22
C LYS A 55 -2.92 6.45 11.53
N GLU A 56 -3.65 6.36 12.64
CA GLU A 56 -3.10 5.99 13.94
C GLU A 56 -4.12 5.06 14.64
N PRO A 57 -3.71 4.16 15.55
CA PRO A 57 -2.33 3.81 15.89
C PRO A 57 -1.63 2.96 14.81
N LEU A 58 -0.38 2.56 15.03
CA LEU A 58 0.49 1.84 14.07
C LEU A 58 -0.17 0.61 13.41
N ILE A 59 -1.03 -0.12 14.12
CA ILE A 59 -1.80 -1.25 13.56
C ILE A 59 -2.71 -0.81 12.40
N ASN A 60 -3.25 0.40 12.43
CA ASN A 60 -4.06 0.95 11.35
C ASN A 60 -3.21 1.33 10.15
N LYS A 61 -1.97 1.80 10.35
CA LYS A 61 -0.99 1.99 9.27
C LYS A 61 -0.68 0.67 8.58
N ARG A 62 -0.42 -0.40 9.35
CA ARG A 62 -0.21 -1.74 8.81
C ARG A 62 -1.41 -2.23 8.03
N ARG A 63 -2.63 -2.16 8.59
CA ARG A 63 -3.85 -2.57 7.90
C ARG A 63 -4.03 -1.82 6.58
N PHE A 64 -3.78 -0.52 6.57
CA PHE A 64 -3.88 0.30 5.36
C PHE A 64 -2.86 -0.11 4.29
N LEU A 65 -1.60 -0.36 4.68
CA LEU A 65 -0.59 -0.88 3.74
C LEU A 65 -0.99 -2.25 3.17
N MET A 66 -1.56 -3.14 3.99
CA MET A 66 -2.03 -4.45 3.53
C MET A 66 -3.27 -4.34 2.63
N GLU A 67 -4.15 -3.37 2.85
CA GLU A 67 -5.29 -3.11 1.96
C GLU A 67 -4.82 -2.72 0.55
N ILE A 68 -3.80 -1.87 0.45
CA ILE A 68 -3.21 -1.48 -0.84
C ILE A 68 -2.52 -2.69 -1.48
N PHE A 69 -1.78 -3.48 -0.69
CA PHE A 69 -1.18 -4.73 -1.15
C PHE A 69 -2.25 -5.65 -1.75
N ASP A 70 -3.38 -5.87 -1.06
CA ASP A 70 -4.43 -6.78 -1.51
C ASP A 70 -5.29 -6.26 -2.66
N THR A 71 -5.18 -4.97 -3.01
CA THR A 71 -6.00 -4.36 -4.06
C THR A 71 -5.22 -3.88 -5.27
N ASN A 72 -3.97 -3.40 -5.12
CA ASN A 72 -3.13 -2.89 -6.21
C ASN A 72 -1.64 -3.07 -5.87
N ARG A 73 -1.06 -4.17 -6.35
CA ARG A 73 0.35 -4.55 -6.11
C ARG A 73 1.33 -3.56 -6.70
N THR A 74 1.01 -3.04 -7.88
CA THR A 74 1.88 -2.09 -8.59
C THR A 74 2.03 -0.82 -7.75
N LEU A 75 0.91 -0.26 -7.27
CA LEU A 75 0.92 0.93 -6.41
C LEU A 75 1.59 0.64 -5.06
N PHE A 76 1.32 -0.52 -4.46
CA PHE A 76 1.96 -0.92 -3.21
C PHE A 76 3.49 -0.90 -3.35
N TYR A 77 4.05 -1.62 -4.32
CA TYR A 77 5.50 -1.72 -4.47
C TYR A 77 6.13 -0.41 -4.94
N TYR A 78 5.43 0.36 -5.77
CA TYR A 78 5.86 1.70 -6.16
C TYR A 78 6.04 2.59 -4.92
N LEU A 79 5.00 2.72 -4.09
CA LEU A 79 5.06 3.53 -2.87
C LEU A 79 6.05 2.95 -1.85
N PHE A 80 6.06 1.63 -1.65
CA PHE A 80 6.96 0.97 -0.71
C PHE A 80 8.43 1.24 -1.05
N SER A 81 8.80 1.25 -2.34
CA SER A 81 10.17 1.53 -2.78
C SER A 81 10.66 2.95 -2.42
N GLN A 82 9.74 3.90 -2.28
CA GLN A 82 10.04 5.29 -1.93
C GLN A 82 10.18 5.49 -0.41
N HIS A 83 9.53 4.63 0.38
CA HIS A 83 9.42 4.75 1.84
C HIS A 83 9.90 3.50 2.59
N VAL A 84 10.85 2.74 2.02
CA VAL A 84 11.28 1.43 2.55
C VAL A 84 11.63 1.47 4.04
N VAL A 85 12.43 2.45 4.47
CA VAL A 85 12.86 2.59 5.87
C VAL A 85 11.68 2.83 6.82
N GLU A 86 10.69 3.60 6.36
CA GLU A 86 9.49 3.94 7.14
C GLU A 86 8.51 2.74 7.19
N PHE A 87 8.36 2.01 6.09
CA PHE A 87 7.33 0.96 5.96
C PHE A 87 7.80 -0.42 6.41
N MET A 88 9.10 -0.72 6.32
CA MET A 88 9.68 -1.99 6.77
C MET A 88 9.25 -2.39 8.18
N PRO A 89 9.43 -1.56 9.23
CA PRO A 89 8.99 -1.92 10.57
C PRO A 89 7.47 -2.13 10.62
N VAL A 90 6.68 -1.30 9.94
CA VAL A 90 5.20 -1.40 9.96
C VAL A 90 4.67 -2.71 9.36
N VAL A 91 5.34 -3.23 8.32
CA VAL A 91 4.91 -4.45 7.62
C VAL A 91 5.44 -5.71 8.30
N TYR A 92 6.70 -5.70 8.72
CA TYR A 92 7.43 -6.90 9.13
C TYR A 92 7.60 -7.08 10.63
N ASP A 93 7.32 -6.07 11.45
CA ASP A 93 7.45 -6.21 12.90
C ASP A 93 6.26 -7.01 13.48
N PRO A 94 6.47 -8.25 13.94
CA PRO A 94 5.42 -9.06 14.55
C PRO A 94 4.95 -8.50 15.90
N VAL A 95 5.72 -7.59 16.51
CA VAL A 95 5.46 -7.03 17.84
C VAL A 95 4.53 -5.81 17.80
N ILE A 96 4.12 -5.33 16.61
CA ILE A 96 3.10 -4.28 16.48
C ILE A 96 1.73 -4.74 17.02
N ALA A 97 1.52 -6.05 17.16
CA ALA A 97 0.35 -6.60 17.84
C ALA A 97 0.40 -6.49 19.38
N GLU A 98 1.59 -6.38 20.00
CA GLU A 98 1.78 -6.35 21.46
C GLU A 98 2.29 -4.99 22.00
N ASN A 99 3.01 -4.19 21.21
CA ASN A 99 3.79 -3.03 21.71
C ASN A 99 3.10 -1.65 21.63
N ILE A 100 1.76 -1.58 21.70
CA ILE A 100 1.04 -0.29 21.68
C ILE A 100 1.35 0.57 22.92
N GLU A 101 1.95 0.04 23.98
CA GLU A 101 2.23 0.81 25.21
C GLU A 101 3.64 1.44 25.32
N ASN A 102 4.67 0.97 24.60
CA ASN A 102 6.07 1.39 24.88
C ASN A 102 6.86 1.99 23.69
N TYR A 103 6.19 2.48 22.64
CA TYR A 103 6.89 2.96 21.43
C TYR A 103 7.79 4.22 21.66
N SER A 104 7.66 4.90 22.81
CA SER A 104 8.53 6.04 23.14
C SER A 104 9.96 5.64 23.59
N GLU A 105 10.22 4.38 23.96
CA GLU A 105 11.50 3.98 24.56
C GLU A 105 12.51 3.34 23.59
N LEU A 106 12.07 2.87 22.41
CA LEU A 106 12.92 2.09 21.49
C LEU A 106 13.76 2.95 20.51
N TYR A 107 13.70 4.28 20.60
CA TYR A 107 14.39 5.19 19.69
C TYR A 107 15.77 5.64 20.18
N ILE A 108 16.60 4.76 20.76
CA ILE A 108 18.03 5.02 20.95
C ILE A 108 18.84 3.72 20.78
N ASN A 109 19.46 3.53 19.61
CA ASN A 109 20.87 3.15 19.40
C ASN A 109 21.08 2.25 18.14
N PRO A 110 21.74 2.72 17.07
CA PRO A 110 21.92 1.97 15.82
C PRO A 110 23.18 1.08 15.76
N GLN A 111 23.70 0.56 16.88
CA GLN A 111 24.86 -0.33 16.87
C GLN A 111 24.69 -1.49 17.86
N ASN A 112 24.89 -2.71 17.35
CA ASN A 112 24.89 -4.02 18.03
C ASN A 112 23.59 -4.82 17.98
N HIS A 113 23.22 -5.35 16.81
CA HIS A 113 22.58 -6.67 16.76
C HIS A 113 23.59 -7.69 16.24
N ASN A 114 24.47 -8.14 17.14
CA ASN A 114 25.33 -9.28 16.87
C ASN A 114 24.44 -10.54 16.75
N ILE A 115 24.52 -11.12 15.57
CA ILE A 115 24.17 -12.50 15.24
C ILE A 115 24.91 -13.51 16.16
N TYR A 116 24.22 -14.64 16.45
CA TYR A 116 24.59 -15.80 17.29
C TYR A 116 24.47 -15.54 18.81
N GLN A 117 23.61 -16.21 19.60
CA GLN A 117 23.16 -17.61 19.60
C GLN A 117 21.67 -17.75 19.94
#